data_AF-A0A0P9N0F7-F1
#
_entry.id   AF-A0A0P9N0F7-F1
#
_cell.length_a   1.000
_cell.length_b   1.000
_cell.length_c   1.000
_cell.angle_alpha   90.00
_cell.angle_beta   90.00
_cell.angle_gamma   90.00
#
_symmetry.space_group_name_H-M   'P 1'
#
loop_
_entity.id
_entity.type
_entity.pdbx_description
1 polymer ?
#
loop_
_entity_poly.entity_id
_entity_poly.type
_entity_poly.pdbx_seq_one_letter_code
_entity_poly.pdbx_strand_id
1 'polypeptide(L)' 'MSQSHQIRVGDCIDIMRTLLDESVNTCVTSPCYQGLRDYGVEGQIGLEGTPAEFIARLVDVWLLARD' A
#
# COMPACT_ATOMS: atom_id res chain seq x y z
N MET A 1 0.17 -22.61 20.75
CA MET A 1 -0.66 -22.25 19.57
C MET A 1 0.24 -21.51 18.59
N SER A 2 0.38 -21.95 17.34
CA SER A 2 1.06 -21.12 16.35
C SER A 2 0.12 -19.98 15.94
N GLN A 3 0.64 -18.75 15.83
CA GLN A 3 -0.15 -17.65 15.30
C GLN A 3 -0.46 -17.91 13.83
N SER A 4 -1.75 -17.83 13.48
CA SER A 4 -2.25 -17.94 12.11
C SER A 4 -2.31 -16.59 11.37
N HIS A 5 -1.87 -15.50 12.02
CA HIS A 5 -1.93 -14.14 11.49
C HIS A 5 -0.66 -13.37 11.85
N GLN A 6 -0.29 -12.42 10.98
CA GLN A 6 0.84 -11.53 11.17
C GLN A 6 0.43 -10.10 10.82
N ILE A 7 0.84 -9.13 11.63
CA ILE A 7 0.74 -7.70 11.30
C ILE A 7 2.14 -7.21 10.93
N ARG A 8 2.28 -6.64 9.74
CA ARG A 8 3.52 -6.00 9.27
C ARG A 8 3.30 -4.50 9.21
N VAL A 9 4.06 -3.74 10.00
CA VAL A 9 3.94 -2.28 10.12
C VAL A 9 5.04 -1.61 9.31
N GLY A 10 4.68 -0.71 8.41
CA GLY A 10 5.61 0.04 7.55
C GLY A 10 4.93 0.57 6.30
N ASP A 11 5.71 1.16 5.40
CA ASP A 11 5.25 1.48 4.05
C ASP A 11 4.86 0.19 3.32
N CYS A 12 3.66 0.17 2.72
CA CYS A 12 3.14 -1.05 2.11
C CYS A 12 3.97 -1.55 0.93
N ILE A 13 4.61 -0.66 0.17
CA ILE A 13 5.49 -1.02 -0.96
C ILE A 13 6.73 -1.74 -0.42
N ASP A 14 7.37 -1.18 0.60
CA ASP A 14 8.55 -1.78 1.21
C ASP A 14 8.24 -3.14 1.85
N ILE A 15 7.10 -3.25 2.54
CA ILE A 15 6.67 -4.51 3.14
C ILE A 15 6.34 -5.56 2.10
N MET A 16 5.59 -5.23 1.04
CA MET A 16 5.21 -6.21 0.01
C MET A 16 6.43 -6.79 -0.71
N ARG A 17 7.49 -5.99 -0.93
CA ARG A 17 8.76 -6.47 -1.50
C ARG A 17 9.48 -7.55 -0.66
N THR A 18 9.07 -7.73 0.60
CA THR A 18 9.63 -8.78 1.48
C THR A 18 8.76 -10.05 1.55
N LEU A 19 7.62 -10.05 0.86
CA LEU A 19 6.76 -11.23 0.76
C LEU A 19 7.29 -12.16 -0.32
N LEU A 20 6.95 -13.44 -0.20
CA LEU A 20 7.19 -14.39 -1.29
C LEU A 20 6.15 -14.14 -2.38
N ASP A 21 6.57 -14.21 -3.63
CA ASP A 21 5.68 -14.18 -4.79
C ASP A 21 4.58 -15.26 -4.66
N GLU A 22 3.39 -14.97 -5.18
CA GLU A 22 2.22 -15.88 -5.17
C GLU A 22 1.80 -16.40 -3.77
N SER A 23 2.20 -15.73 -2.68
CA SER A 23 1.91 -16.18 -1.30
C SER A 23 0.55 -15.75 -0.73
N VAL A 24 -0.22 -14.95 -1.47
CA VAL A 24 -1.52 -14.41 -1.07
C VAL A 24 -2.60 -14.74 -2.09
N ASN A 25 -3.76 -15.24 -1.64
CA ASN A 25 -4.87 -15.59 -2.53
C ASN A 25 -5.79 -14.40 -2.85
N THR A 26 -5.84 -13.41 -1.97
CA THR A 26 -6.74 -12.26 -2.09
C THR A 26 -6.10 -11.02 -1.46
N CYS A 27 -6.12 -9.90 -2.18
CA CYS A 27 -5.83 -8.58 -1.63
C CYS A 27 -7.15 -7.86 -1.32
N VAL A 28 -7.32 -7.40 -0.08
CA VAL A 28 -8.43 -6.53 0.32
C VAL A 28 -7.85 -5.24 0.84
N THR A 29 -8.28 -4.12 0.25
CA THR A 29 -7.64 -2.83 0.47
C THR A 29 -8.68 -1.70 0.48
N SER A 30 -8.40 -0.68 1.29
CA SER A 30 -9.13 0.59 1.31
C SER A 30 -8.11 1.71 1.09
N PRO A 31 -7.65 1.93 -0.15
CA PRO A 31 -6.57 2.87 -0.42
C PRO A 31 -6.96 4.29 -0.03
N CYS A 32 -5.96 5.12 0.24
CA CYS A 32 -6.15 6.53 0.56
C CYS A 32 -6.94 7.24 -0.56
N TYR A 33 -7.81 8.17 -0.18
CA TYR A 33 -8.50 9.05 -1.12
C TYR A 33 -7.76 10.39 -1.20
N GLN A 34 -7.54 10.88 -2.42
CA GLN A 34 -6.83 12.13 -2.65
C GLN A 34 -7.47 13.32 -1.93
N GLY A 35 -6.66 14.08 -1.20
CA GLY A 35 -7.03 15.35 -0.56
C GLY A 35 -7.98 15.23 0.64
N LEU A 36 -8.36 14.04 1.09
CA LEU A 36 -9.32 13.89 2.19
C LEU A 36 -8.68 13.97 3.58
N ARG A 37 -7.42 13.55 3.71
CA ARG A 37 -6.72 13.44 5.01
C ARG A 37 -5.24 13.76 4.87
N ASP A 38 -4.72 14.40 5.91
CA ASP A 38 -3.29 14.52 6.18
C ASP A 38 -2.99 13.77 7.48
N TYR A 39 -2.21 12.69 7.40
CA TYR A 39 -1.78 11.89 8.54
C TYR A 39 -0.48 12.41 9.17
N GLY A 40 0.13 13.47 8.63
CA GLY A 40 1.37 14.05 9.13
C GLY A 40 2.59 13.13 8.96
N VAL A 41 2.52 12.20 8.00
CA VAL A 41 3.59 11.23 7.71
C VAL A 41 4.21 11.54 6.35
N GLU A 42 5.54 11.61 6.31
CA GLU A 42 6.30 11.77 5.06
C GLU A 42 6.02 10.61 4.10
N GLY A 43 5.80 10.93 2.83
CA GLY A 43 5.54 9.92 1.79
C GLY A 43 4.13 9.34 1.78
N GLN A 44 3.21 9.83 2.62
CA GLN A 44 1.81 9.39 2.59
C GLN A 44 1.18 9.57 1.20
N ILE A 45 0.41 8.57 0.78
CA ILE A 45 -0.36 8.63 -0.47
C ILE A 45 -1.63 9.45 -0.23
N GLY A 46 -1.96 10.35 -1.16
CA GLY A 46 -3.18 11.14 -1.15
C GLY A 46 -2.97 12.64 -1.00
N LEU A 47 -1.74 13.12 -0.80
CA LEU A 47 -1.39 14.55 -0.77
C LEU A 47 -0.53 14.99 -1.97
N GLU A 48 -0.44 14.18 -3.02
CA GLU A 48 0.26 14.54 -4.24
C GLU A 48 -0.35 15.79 -4.89
N GLY A 49 0.49 16.59 -5.57
CA GLY A 49 0.11 17.90 -6.10
C GLY A 49 -0.92 17.84 -7.23
N THR A 50 -1.03 16.70 -7.91
CA THR A 50 -1.97 16.48 -9.00
C THR A 50 -2.65 15.11 -8.93
N PRO A 51 -3.87 14.95 -9.49
CA PRO A 51 -4.51 13.64 -9.60
C PRO A 51 -3.67 12.60 -10.34
N ALA A 52 -2.89 13.01 -11.34
CA ALA A 52 -2.03 12.11 -12.09
C ALA A 52 -0.90 11.53 -11.23
N GLU A 53 -0.27 12.35 -10.39
CA GLU A 53 0.76 11.89 -9.45
C GLU A 53 0.18 10.95 -8.38
N PHE A 54 -0.99 11.26 -7.83
CA PHE A 54 -1.70 10.38 -6.90
C PHE A 54 -2.02 9.01 -7.53
N ILE A 55 -2.52 9.00 -8.76
CA ILE A 55 -2.80 7.75 -9.49
C ILE A 55 -1.51 6.98 -9.74
N ALA A 56 -0.42 7.65 -10.14
CA ALA A 56 0.87 7.00 -10.35
C ALA A 56 1.36 6.31 -9.06
N ARG A 57 1.26 6.99 -7.91
CA ARG A 57 1.61 6.42 -6.60
C ARG A 57 0.75 5.23 -6.22
N LEU A 58 -0.55 5.25 -6.52
CA LEU A 58 -1.41 4.09 -6.32
C LEU A 58 -1.05 2.92 -7.26
N VAL A 59 -0.72 3.19 -8.53
CA VAL A 59 -0.29 2.16 -9.48
C VAL A 59 0.98 1.45 -9.00
N ASP A 60 1.94 2.15 -8.40
CA ASP A 60 3.13 1.52 -7.80
C ASP A 60 2.75 0.44 -6.75
N VAL A 61 1.72 0.71 -5.94
CA VAL A 61 1.20 -0.25 -4.95
C VAL A 61 0.55 -1.44 -5.64
N TRP A 62 -0.30 -1.19 -6.64
CA TRP A 62 -1.06 -2.26 -7.30
C TRP A 62 -0.23 -3.19 -8.17
N LEU A 63 0.88 -2.69 -8.74
CA LEU A 63 1.83 -3.54 -9.46
C LEU A 63 2.43 -4.61 -8.54
N LEU A 64 2.77 -4.25 -7.30
CA LEU A 64 3.30 -5.19 -6.31
C LEU A 64 2.25 -6.12 -5.69
N ALA A 65 0.98 -5.72 -5.69
CA ALA A 65 -0.11 -6.58 -5.22
C ALA A 65 -0.56 -7.59 -6.27
N ARG A 66 -0.24 -7.35 -7.54
CA ARG A 66 -0.59 -8.21 -8.68
C ARG A 66 0.44 -9.31 -8.92
N ASP A 67 1.72 -8.95 -8.81
CA ASP A 67 2.88 -9.80 -9.06
C ASP A 67 3.27 -10.57 -7.77
#